data_AF-A0AAE5H8C9-F1
#
_entry.id   AF-A0AAE5H8C9-F1
#
_cell.length_a   1.000
_cell.length_b   1.000
_cell.length_c   1.000
_cell.angle_alpha   90.00
_cell.angle_beta   90.00
_cell.angle_gamma   90.00
#
_symmetry.space_group_name_H-M   'P 1'
#
loop_
_entity.id
_entity.type
_entity.pdbx_description
1 polymer ?
#
loop_
_entity_poly.entity_id
_entity_poly.type
_entity_poly.pdbx_seq_one_letter_code
_entity_poly.pdbx_strand_id
1 'polypeptide(L)'
;MKSECFIEGQISIFDLPAIEVIKPKKIIIKEETKEVDKFDTITRLYSQSCSRIVKTLSGALLVELDDKTLYFNSSGINEFSLPKDVGIMPGEEILIVNSDKKINETQKQKLEALKPKQYIKRKGDANLIIPGEKTIVINPKGWILEYNQKPSYHSNELINTKFNLEINEVDDKKNKIDLETATIIYVLGVIRYCKNT
;
A
#
# COMPACT_ATOMS: atom_id res chain seq x y z
N MET A 1 42.89 80.35 20.61
CA MET A 1 42.12 79.37 21.40
C MET A 1 40.66 79.49 20.97
N LYS A 2 40.08 78.42 20.39
CA LYS A 2 38.65 78.40 20.07
C LYS A 2 37.92 77.81 21.28
N SER A 3 36.97 78.56 21.85
CA SER A 3 36.11 78.09 22.93
C SER A 3 35.09 77.11 22.37
N GLU A 4 35.07 75.89 22.88
CA GLU A 4 33.98 74.96 22.60
C GLU A 4 32.69 75.50 23.23
N CYS A 5 31.68 75.77 22.39
CA CYS A 5 30.37 76.23 22.81
C CYS A 5 29.54 74.99 23.16
N PHE A 6 29.30 74.77 24.44
CA PHE A 6 28.38 73.74 24.93
C PHE A 6 26.95 74.29 24.87
N ILE A 7 26.07 73.59 24.17
CA ILE A 7 24.65 73.94 24.11
C ILE A 7 23.97 73.29 25.33
N GLU A 8 23.28 74.09 26.13
CA GLU A 8 22.59 73.62 27.33
C GLU A 8 21.53 72.57 26.94
N GLY A 9 21.64 71.36 27.51
CA GLY A 9 20.81 70.20 27.17
C GLY A 9 21.47 69.15 26.26
N GLN A 10 22.71 69.37 25.83
CA GLN A 10 23.46 68.36 25.07
C GLN A 10 23.94 67.23 25.99
N ILE A 11 23.48 66.00 25.73
CA ILE A 11 23.87 64.80 26.47
C ILE A 11 25.02 64.12 25.70
N SER A 12 26.11 63.80 26.39
CA SER A 12 27.24 63.08 25.79
C SER A 12 26.83 61.65 25.42
N ILE A 13 27.31 61.15 24.29
CA ILE A 13 27.15 59.74 23.91
C ILE A 13 27.81 58.79 24.93
N PHE A 14 28.84 59.27 25.64
CA PHE A 14 29.52 58.49 26.69
C PHE A 14 28.74 58.44 28.01
N ASP A 15 27.76 59.34 28.18
CA ASP A 15 26.89 59.41 29.37
C ASP A 15 25.53 58.71 29.13
N LEU A 16 25.32 58.13 27.94
CA LEU A 16 24.15 57.30 27.68
C LEU A 16 24.31 55.96 28.42
N PRO A 17 23.28 55.49 29.14
CA PRO A 17 23.34 54.19 29.80
C PRO A 17 23.52 53.10 28.74
N ALA A 18 24.46 52.18 28.99
CA ALA A 18 24.71 51.06 28.09
C ALA A 18 23.43 50.24 27.92
N ILE A 19 22.90 50.19 26.70
CA ILE A 19 21.80 49.29 26.36
C ILE A 19 22.39 47.88 26.39
N GLU A 20 21.98 47.06 27.37
CA GLU A 20 22.30 45.64 27.35
C GLU A 20 21.71 45.03 26.08
N VAL A 21 22.59 44.61 25.17
CA VAL A 21 22.19 43.89 23.96
C VAL A 21 21.49 42.61 24.42
N ILE A 22 20.16 42.57 24.30
CA ILE A 22 19.38 41.35 24.53
C ILE A 22 19.91 40.35 23.52
N LYS A 23 20.69 39.37 24.01
CA LYS A 23 21.18 38.27 23.16
C LYS A 23 19.96 37.65 22.49
N PRO A 24 19.95 37.49 21.15
CA PRO A 24 18.82 36.87 20.48
C PRO A 24 18.59 35.51 21.12
N LYS A 25 17.38 35.30 21.64
CA LYS A 25 16.96 34.03 22.25
C LYS A 25 17.27 32.96 21.20
N LYS A 26 18.25 32.10 21.46
CA LYS A 26 18.54 30.95 20.58
C LYS A 26 17.21 30.21 20.45
N ILE A 27 16.58 30.32 19.27
CA ILE A 27 15.50 29.43 18.90
C ILE A 27 16.21 28.11 18.72
N ILE A 28 16.21 27.29 19.77
CA ILE A 28 16.48 25.87 19.64
C ILE A 28 15.25 25.36 18.88
N ILE A 29 15.33 25.42 17.55
CA ILE A 29 14.55 24.50 16.74
C ILE A 29 15.07 23.15 17.23
N LYS A 30 14.28 22.47 18.07
CA LYS A 30 14.46 21.04 18.22
C LYS A 30 14.24 20.52 16.82
N GLU A 31 15.33 20.29 16.08
CA GLU A 31 15.31 19.24 15.10
C GLU A 31 14.88 18.02 15.91
N GLU A 32 13.59 17.70 15.85
CA GLU A 32 13.16 16.34 16.04
C GLU A 32 13.94 15.57 14.97
N THR A 33 15.10 15.05 15.36
CA THR A 33 15.63 13.86 14.73
C THR A 33 14.51 12.85 14.90
N LYS A 34 13.58 12.82 13.93
CA LYS A 34 12.70 11.69 13.71
C LYS A 34 13.67 10.54 13.61
N GLU A 35 13.70 9.73 14.65
CA GLU A 35 14.40 8.46 14.66
C GLU A 35 13.98 7.80 13.35
N VAL A 36 14.90 7.72 12.38
CA VAL A 36 14.57 7.17 11.07
C VAL A 36 14.07 5.78 11.35
N ASP A 37 12.79 5.52 11.09
CA ASP A 37 12.22 4.20 11.33
C ASP A 37 13.11 3.22 10.57
N LYS A 38 13.67 2.25 11.27
CA LYS A 38 14.62 1.29 10.68
C LYS A 38 13.94 0.56 9.51
N PHE A 39 12.62 0.41 9.59
CA PHE A 39 11.81 -0.11 8.49
C PHE A 39 11.66 0.85 7.32
N ASP A 40 11.72 2.18 7.50
CA ASP A 40 11.75 3.12 6.37
C ASP A 40 12.99 2.91 5.52
N THR A 41 14.14 2.64 6.15
CA THR A 41 15.38 2.39 5.42
C THR A 41 15.30 1.11 4.59
N ILE A 42 14.79 0.02 5.17
CA ILE A 42 14.60 -1.26 4.48
C ILE A 42 13.56 -1.11 3.37
N THR A 43 12.42 -0.51 3.67
CA THR A 43 11.33 -0.28 2.73
C THR A 43 11.81 0.54 1.54
N ARG A 44 12.55 1.63 1.78
CA ARG A 44 13.14 2.44 0.71
C ARG A 44 14.14 1.64 -0.13
N LEU A 45 15.03 0.87 0.52
CA LEU A 45 16.08 0.09 -0.14
C LEU A 45 15.50 -0.92 -1.14
N TYR A 46 14.40 -1.59 -0.78
CA TYR A 46 13.80 -2.64 -1.61
C TYR A 46 12.57 -2.19 -2.40
N SER A 47 12.07 -0.97 -2.18
CA SER A 47 10.80 -0.46 -2.75
C SER A 47 10.64 -0.69 -4.24
N GLN A 48 11.70 -0.59 -5.03
CA GLN A 48 11.66 -0.73 -6.49
C GLN A 48 11.97 -2.15 -6.99
N SER A 49 12.71 -2.94 -6.22
CA SER A 49 13.21 -4.26 -6.63
C SER A 49 12.41 -5.43 -6.05
N CYS A 50 11.61 -5.20 -5.01
CA CYS A 50 10.76 -6.23 -4.44
C CYS A 50 9.53 -6.50 -5.31
N SER A 51 8.99 -7.70 -5.24
CA SER A 51 7.61 -8.00 -5.67
C SER A 51 6.60 -7.36 -4.71
N ARG A 52 6.85 -7.49 -3.39
CA ARG A 52 6.05 -6.86 -2.33
C ARG A 52 6.83 -6.77 -1.01
N ILE A 53 6.39 -5.87 -0.14
CA ILE A 53 6.85 -5.77 1.26
C ILE A 53 5.64 -5.90 2.18
N VAL A 54 5.72 -6.79 3.16
CA VAL A 54 4.65 -7.09 4.12
C VAL A 54 5.14 -6.86 5.54
N LYS A 55 4.33 -6.13 6.32
CA LYS A 55 4.47 -6.00 7.76
C LYS A 55 3.64 -7.07 8.44
N THR A 56 4.35 -7.94 9.14
CA THR A 56 3.75 -9.06 9.88
C THR A 56 3.14 -8.59 11.19
N LEU A 57 2.28 -9.42 11.78
CA LEU A 57 1.65 -9.13 13.07
C LEU A 57 2.64 -9.14 14.25
N SER A 58 3.78 -9.82 14.11
CA SER A 58 4.86 -9.83 15.11
C SER A 58 5.74 -8.57 15.04
N GLY A 59 5.47 -7.67 14.09
CA GLY A 59 6.29 -6.49 13.84
C GLY A 59 7.53 -6.75 12.98
N ALA A 60 7.71 -7.95 12.44
CA ALA A 60 8.73 -8.26 11.44
C ALA A 60 8.32 -7.78 10.03
N LEU A 61 9.30 -7.66 9.13
CA LEU A 61 9.11 -7.36 7.71
C LEU A 61 9.47 -8.56 6.84
N LEU A 62 8.60 -8.86 5.87
CA LEU A 62 8.87 -9.78 4.78
C LEU A 62 9.11 -8.97 3.50
N VAL A 63 10.30 -9.09 2.91
CA VAL A 63 10.62 -8.50 1.61
C VAL A 63 10.70 -9.61 0.58
N GLU A 64 9.70 -9.69 -0.30
CA GLU A 64 9.65 -10.71 -1.35
C GLU A 64 10.37 -10.21 -2.60
N LEU A 65 11.40 -10.96 -3.03
CA LEU A 65 12.17 -10.74 -4.25
C LEU A 65 11.77 -11.78 -5.31
N ASP A 66 12.47 -11.79 -6.45
CA ASP A 66 12.13 -12.67 -7.57
C ASP A 66 12.33 -14.17 -7.29
N ASP A 67 13.27 -14.53 -6.40
CA ASP A 67 13.66 -15.90 -6.11
C ASP A 67 13.37 -16.35 -4.66
N LYS A 68 13.22 -15.40 -3.73
CA LYS A 68 13.11 -15.66 -2.29
C LYS A 68 12.40 -14.54 -1.54
N THR A 69 12.14 -14.78 -0.25
CA THR A 69 11.65 -13.75 0.67
C THR A 69 12.64 -13.56 1.80
N LEU A 70 13.08 -12.32 2.04
CA LEU A 70 13.93 -11.97 3.17
C LEU A 70 13.06 -11.69 4.40
N TYR A 71 13.42 -12.29 5.54
CA TYR A 71 12.77 -12.02 6.83
C TYR A 71 13.64 -11.08 7.67
N PHE A 72 13.09 -9.91 7.97
CA PHE A 72 13.67 -8.96 8.92
C PHE A 72 12.88 -9.00 10.21
N ASN A 73 13.53 -9.26 11.33
CA ASN A 73 12.87 -9.28 12.62
C ASN A 73 12.36 -7.89 13.05
N SER A 74 11.71 -7.80 14.21
CA SER A 74 11.18 -6.55 14.77
C SER A 74 12.24 -5.47 15.02
N SER A 75 13.53 -5.83 15.03
CA SER A 75 14.66 -4.90 15.16
C SER A 75 15.25 -4.46 13.82
N GLY A 76 14.71 -4.93 12.68
CA GLY A 76 15.22 -4.64 11.35
C GLY A 76 16.45 -5.45 10.93
N ILE A 77 16.75 -6.54 11.64
CA ILE A 77 17.88 -7.42 11.31
C ILE A 77 17.38 -8.53 10.37
N ASN A 78 18.05 -8.70 9.24
CA ASN A 78 17.80 -9.84 8.34
C ASN A 78 18.32 -11.12 9.00
N GLU A 79 17.42 -12.00 9.44
CA GLU A 79 17.80 -13.23 10.15
C GLU A 79 17.98 -14.41 9.19
N PHE A 80 17.11 -14.54 8.19
CA PHE A 80 17.10 -15.66 7.27
C PHE A 80 16.30 -15.35 5.99
N SER A 81 16.45 -16.23 5.01
CA SER A 81 15.66 -16.24 3.78
C SER A 81 14.68 -17.39 3.78
N LEU A 82 13.45 -17.11 3.32
CA LEU A 82 12.39 -18.07 3.09
C LEU A 82 12.25 -18.31 1.57
N PRO A 83 11.63 -19.43 1.16
CA PRO A 83 11.20 -19.61 -0.22
C PRO A 83 10.31 -18.47 -0.70
N LYS A 84 10.25 -18.25 -2.01
CA LYS A 84 9.29 -17.33 -2.61
C LYS A 84 7.84 -17.73 -2.26
N ASP A 85 6.93 -16.78 -2.39
CA ASP A 85 5.48 -16.98 -2.24
C ASP A 85 5.05 -17.41 -0.84
N VAL A 86 5.71 -16.83 0.17
CA VAL A 86 5.32 -16.98 1.58
C VAL A 86 3.86 -16.55 1.76
N GLY A 87 3.06 -17.44 2.33
CA GLY A 87 1.68 -17.15 2.68
C GLY A 87 1.62 -16.14 3.84
N ILE A 88 0.70 -15.17 3.73
CA ILE A 88 0.51 -14.13 4.74
C ILE A 88 -0.85 -14.27 5.40
N MET A 89 -0.95 -13.84 6.66
CA MET A 89 -2.17 -13.89 7.45
C MET A 89 -3.14 -12.75 7.05
N PRO A 90 -4.46 -12.91 7.29
CA PRO A 90 -5.44 -11.94 6.84
C PRO A 90 -5.27 -10.54 7.44
N GLY A 91 -4.76 -10.41 8.68
CA GLY A 91 -4.56 -9.10 9.29
C GLY A 91 -3.16 -8.51 9.13
N GLU A 92 -2.26 -9.17 8.40
CA GLU A 92 -0.96 -8.57 8.03
C GLU A 92 -1.17 -7.46 7.01
N GLU A 93 -0.25 -6.48 7.02
CA GLU A 93 -0.34 -5.29 6.18
C GLU A 93 0.66 -5.37 5.02
N ILE A 94 0.20 -5.12 3.80
CA ILE A 94 1.05 -5.08 2.61
C ILE A 94 1.41 -3.61 2.36
N LEU A 95 2.67 -3.25 2.54
CA LEU A 95 3.14 -1.86 2.47
C LEU A 95 3.47 -1.43 1.03
N ILE A 96 4.12 -2.32 0.28
CA ILE A 96 4.53 -2.09 -1.11
C ILE A 96 4.13 -3.28 -1.95
N VAL A 97 3.63 -3.00 -3.17
CA VAL A 97 3.30 -4.02 -4.18
C VAL A 97 3.75 -3.52 -5.54
N ASN A 98 4.69 -4.24 -6.14
CA ASN A 98 5.10 -4.03 -7.53
C ASN A 98 4.59 -5.15 -8.45
N SER A 99 4.25 -6.32 -7.89
CA SER A 99 3.71 -7.46 -8.62
C SER A 99 2.49 -8.03 -7.92
N ASP A 100 1.39 -8.17 -8.65
CA ASP A 100 0.14 -8.74 -8.13
C ASP A 100 0.03 -10.23 -8.46
N LYS A 101 -0.63 -10.98 -7.58
CA LYS A 101 -0.84 -12.42 -7.69
C LYS A 101 -2.25 -12.70 -8.19
N LYS A 102 -2.36 -13.48 -9.26
CA LYS A 102 -3.64 -13.86 -9.87
C LYS A 102 -4.35 -14.95 -9.07
N ILE A 103 -5.68 -14.89 -9.07
CA ILE A 103 -6.54 -15.94 -8.53
C ILE A 103 -6.54 -17.12 -9.51
N ASN A 104 -6.44 -18.35 -9.01
CA ASN A 104 -6.51 -19.55 -9.84
C ASN A 104 -7.90 -20.19 -9.87
N GLU A 105 -8.10 -21.14 -10.78
CA GLU A 105 -9.40 -21.81 -10.97
C GLU A 105 -9.87 -22.58 -9.73
N THR A 106 -8.95 -23.22 -9.00
CA THR A 106 -9.29 -23.92 -7.75
C THR A 106 -9.88 -22.97 -6.73
N GLN A 107 -9.32 -21.77 -6.58
CA GLN A 107 -9.85 -20.74 -5.68
C GLN A 107 -11.22 -20.23 -6.14
N LYS A 108 -11.42 -20.02 -7.45
CA LYS A 108 -12.72 -19.61 -8.01
C LYS A 108 -13.81 -20.63 -7.72
N GLN A 109 -13.55 -21.91 -7.96
CA GLN A 109 -14.50 -22.98 -7.66
C GLN A 109 -14.89 -23.03 -6.17
N LYS A 110 -13.92 -22.83 -5.26
CA LYS A 110 -14.20 -22.76 -3.82
C LYS A 110 -15.02 -21.51 -3.46
N LEU A 111 -14.73 -20.38 -4.07
CA LEU A 111 -15.46 -19.13 -3.88
C LEU A 111 -16.93 -19.26 -4.34
N GLU A 112 -17.15 -19.85 -5.52
CA GLU A 112 -18.48 -20.14 -6.06
C GLU A 112 -19.28 -21.10 -5.18
N ALA A 113 -18.63 -22.12 -4.62
CA ALA A 113 -19.28 -23.05 -3.70
C ALA A 113 -19.72 -22.38 -2.39
N LEU A 114 -18.91 -21.46 -1.85
CA LEU A 114 -19.19 -20.76 -0.60
C LEU A 114 -20.23 -19.64 -0.76
N LYS A 115 -20.42 -19.11 -1.98
CA LYS A 115 -21.36 -18.02 -2.31
C LYS A 115 -21.32 -16.85 -1.31
N PRO A 116 -20.13 -16.30 -0.98
CA PRO A 116 -20.05 -15.20 -0.03
C PRO A 116 -20.70 -13.95 -0.62
N LYS A 117 -21.26 -13.07 0.24
CA LYS A 117 -21.82 -11.77 -0.20
C LYS A 117 -20.75 -10.81 -0.71
N GLN A 118 -19.55 -10.92 -0.14
CA GLN A 118 -18.39 -10.12 -0.47
C GLN A 118 -17.12 -10.91 -0.17
N TYR A 119 -16.05 -10.62 -0.87
CA TYR A 119 -14.72 -11.14 -0.57
C TYR A 119 -13.67 -10.06 -0.85
N ILE A 120 -12.48 -10.25 -0.33
CA ILE A 120 -11.35 -9.34 -0.42
C ILE A 120 -10.27 -10.03 -1.24
N LYS A 121 -9.74 -9.31 -2.23
CA LYS A 121 -8.53 -9.68 -2.97
C LYS A 121 -7.51 -8.56 -2.82
N ARG A 122 -6.57 -8.75 -1.89
CA ARG A 122 -5.50 -7.79 -1.65
C ARG A 122 -4.49 -7.80 -2.80
N LYS A 123 -3.97 -6.64 -3.17
CA LYS A 123 -2.88 -6.53 -4.16
C LYS A 123 -1.64 -7.21 -3.62
N GLY A 124 -0.97 -8.03 -4.45
CA GLY A 124 0.22 -8.78 -4.06
C GLY A 124 -0.04 -9.96 -3.14
N ASP A 125 -1.27 -10.21 -2.69
CA ASP A 125 -1.64 -11.40 -1.94
C ASP A 125 -2.21 -12.48 -2.86
N ALA A 126 -1.82 -13.72 -2.64
CA ALA A 126 -2.34 -14.87 -3.39
C ALA A 126 -3.65 -15.41 -2.77
N ASN A 127 -3.97 -15.02 -1.54
CA ASN A 127 -5.14 -15.49 -0.82
C ASN A 127 -6.41 -14.73 -1.24
N LEU A 128 -7.55 -15.43 -1.25
CA LEU A 128 -8.88 -14.83 -1.19
C LEU A 128 -9.36 -14.81 0.25
N ILE A 129 -9.94 -13.69 0.68
CA ILE A 129 -10.36 -13.52 2.07
C ILE A 129 -11.84 -13.18 2.12
N ILE A 130 -12.63 -13.90 2.90
CA ILE A 130 -14.05 -13.63 3.11
C ILE A 130 -14.22 -13.08 4.53
N PRO A 131 -14.58 -11.79 4.68
CA PRO A 131 -14.79 -11.20 5.99
C PRO A 131 -16.09 -11.70 6.62
N GLY A 132 -16.07 -11.93 7.93
CA GLY A 132 -17.21 -12.41 8.71
C GLY A 132 -16.94 -12.32 10.21
N GLU A 133 -17.74 -13.00 11.03
CA GLU A 133 -17.45 -13.17 12.46
C GLU A 133 -16.10 -13.88 12.66
N LYS A 134 -15.91 -14.97 11.90
CA LYS A 134 -14.59 -15.53 11.59
C LYS A 134 -14.21 -15.14 10.17
N THR A 135 -12.94 -14.82 9.99
CA THR A 135 -12.37 -14.59 8.65
C THR A 135 -12.05 -15.91 8.00
N ILE A 136 -12.59 -16.14 6.82
CA ILE A 136 -12.30 -17.33 6.02
C ILE A 136 -11.27 -16.96 4.96
N VAL A 137 -10.26 -17.80 4.76
CA VAL A 137 -9.21 -17.61 3.76
C VAL A 137 -9.17 -18.82 2.83
N ILE A 138 -9.17 -18.57 1.52
CA ILE A 138 -8.95 -19.59 0.49
C ILE A 138 -7.56 -19.36 -0.11
N ASN A 139 -6.62 -20.23 0.22
CA ASN A 139 -5.25 -20.11 -0.28
C ASN A 139 -5.12 -20.62 -1.74
N PRO A 140 -3.98 -20.40 -2.43
CA PRO A 140 -3.77 -20.90 -3.80
C PRO A 140 -3.88 -22.41 -3.96
N LYS A 141 -3.69 -23.19 -2.88
CA LYS A 141 -3.88 -24.65 -2.89
C LYS A 141 -5.35 -25.06 -2.78
N GLY A 142 -6.27 -24.11 -2.66
CA GLY A 142 -7.70 -24.36 -2.47
C GLY A 142 -8.08 -24.76 -1.04
N TRP A 143 -7.17 -24.62 -0.08
CA TRP A 143 -7.48 -24.88 1.33
C TRP A 143 -8.29 -23.74 1.91
N ILE A 144 -9.28 -24.09 2.73
CA ILE A 144 -10.14 -23.15 3.45
C ILE A 144 -9.65 -23.12 4.90
N LEU A 145 -9.26 -21.93 5.34
CA LEU A 145 -8.73 -21.68 6.68
C LEU A 145 -9.61 -20.67 7.41
N GLU A 146 -9.85 -20.89 8.70
CA GLU A 146 -10.61 -19.96 9.56
C GLU A 146 -9.68 -19.23 10.53
N TYR A 147 -9.90 -17.93 10.68
CA TYR A 147 -9.17 -17.07 11.60
C TYR A 147 -10.14 -16.28 12.48
N ASN A 148 -9.82 -16.15 13.77
CA ASN A 148 -10.51 -15.23 14.68
C ASN A 148 -10.08 -13.77 14.50
N GLN A 149 -9.14 -13.52 13.57
CA GLN A 149 -8.59 -12.21 13.29
C GLN A 149 -9.37 -11.51 12.17
N LYS A 150 -9.59 -10.19 12.29
CA LYS A 150 -10.15 -9.36 11.21
C LYS A 150 -9.10 -9.09 10.13
N PRO A 151 -9.49 -9.06 8.84
CA PRO A 151 -8.54 -8.80 7.78
C PRO A 151 -8.16 -7.32 7.69
N SER A 152 -6.92 -7.05 7.27
CA SER A 152 -6.44 -5.72 6.92
C SER A 152 -6.40 -5.59 5.39
N TYR A 153 -7.10 -4.58 4.86
CA TYR A 153 -7.28 -4.37 3.42
C TYR A 153 -7.70 -2.93 3.11
N HIS A 154 -7.49 -2.51 1.87
CA HIS A 154 -7.95 -1.22 1.36
C HIS A 154 -9.37 -1.34 0.77
N SER A 155 -10.17 -0.27 0.85
CA SER A 155 -11.57 -0.31 0.42
C SER A 155 -11.79 -0.73 -1.05
N ASN A 156 -10.83 -0.46 -1.93
CA ASN A 156 -10.85 -0.87 -3.33
C ASN A 156 -10.51 -2.35 -3.57
N GLU A 157 -10.13 -3.09 -2.53
CA GLU A 157 -9.84 -4.53 -2.57
C GLU A 157 -11.05 -5.38 -2.18
N LEU A 158 -12.14 -4.74 -1.72
CA LEU A 158 -13.40 -5.38 -1.37
C LEU A 158 -14.27 -5.54 -2.62
N ILE A 159 -14.64 -6.78 -2.92
CA ILE A 159 -15.43 -7.16 -4.08
C ILE A 159 -16.79 -7.66 -3.61
N ASN A 160 -17.86 -6.98 -4.04
CA ASN A 160 -19.23 -7.42 -3.79
C ASN A 160 -19.69 -8.38 -4.88
N THR A 161 -20.05 -9.61 -4.50
CA THR A 161 -20.48 -10.64 -5.46
C THR A 161 -21.89 -10.39 -5.99
N LYS A 162 -22.77 -9.77 -5.19
CA LYS A 162 -24.14 -9.44 -5.63
C LYS A 162 -24.17 -8.48 -6.82
N PHE A 163 -23.35 -7.43 -6.77
CA PHE A 163 -23.25 -6.45 -7.87
C PHE A 163 -22.62 -7.05 -9.14
N ASN A 164 -21.64 -7.95 -9.00
CA ASN A 164 -21.03 -8.61 -10.16
C ASN A 164 -21.98 -9.59 -10.86
N LEU A 165 -22.88 -10.26 -10.13
CA LEU A 165 -23.93 -11.08 -10.74
C LEU A 165 -24.90 -10.23 -11.57
N GLU A 166 -25.30 -9.06 -11.06
CA GLU A 166 -26.18 -8.13 -11.78
C GLU A 166 -25.52 -7.55 -13.05
N ILE A 167 -24.23 -7.19 -12.98
CA ILE A 167 -23.48 -6.70 -14.15
C ILE A 167 -23.31 -7.81 -15.20
N ASN A 168 -22.93 -9.02 -14.77
CA ASN A 168 -22.78 -10.15 -15.68
C ASN A 168 -24.14 -10.56 -16.30
N GLU A 169 -25.24 -10.51 -15.56
CA GLU A 169 -26.58 -10.75 -16.11
C GLU A 169 -27.00 -9.67 -17.13
N VAL A 170 -26.59 -8.41 -16.94
CA VAL A 170 -26.84 -7.33 -17.91
C VAL A 170 -25.98 -7.50 -19.16
N ASP A 171 -24.72 -7.90 -19.02
CA ASP A 171 -23.82 -8.18 -20.15
C ASP A 171 -24.25 -9.44 -20.92
N ASP A 172 -24.70 -10.50 -20.23
CA ASP A 172 -25.27 -11.70 -20.85
C ASP A 172 -26.58 -11.38 -21.59
N LYS A 173 -27.43 -10.49 -21.03
CA LYS A 173 -28.63 -9.99 -21.73
C LYS A 173 -28.27 -9.16 -22.95
N LYS A 174 -27.28 -8.26 -22.87
CA LYS A 174 -26.78 -7.50 -24.03
C LYS A 174 -26.25 -8.41 -25.12
N ASN A 175 -25.38 -9.36 -24.77
CA ASN A 175 -24.86 -10.33 -25.73
C ASN A 175 -25.97 -11.16 -26.38
N LYS A 176 -27.04 -11.50 -25.66
CA LYS A 176 -28.19 -12.24 -26.20
C LYS A 176 -29.06 -11.37 -27.13
N ILE A 177 -29.22 -10.08 -26.84
CA ILE A 177 -29.92 -9.10 -27.69
C ILE A 177 -29.11 -8.78 -28.95
N ASP A 178 -27.78 -8.71 -28.83
CA ASP A 178 -26.85 -8.48 -29.95
C ASP A 178 -26.79 -9.71 -30.89
N LEU A 179 -27.02 -10.92 -30.38
CA LEU A 179 -27.15 -12.14 -31.18
C LEU A 179 -28.46 -12.20 -32.00
N GLU A 180 -29.55 -11.58 -31.53
CA GLU A 180 -30.83 -11.54 -32.24
C GLU A 180 -30.92 -10.41 -33.28
N THR A 181 -30.04 -9.40 -33.23
CA THR A 181 -30.11 -8.21 -34.09
C THR A 181 -28.96 -8.07 -35.10
N ALA A 182 -28.14 -9.10 -35.28
CA ALA A 182 -27.03 -9.06 -36.23
C ALA A 182 -27.50 -9.23 -37.70
N THR A 183 -27.98 -8.16 -38.31
CA THR A 183 -27.66 -7.78 -39.70
C THR A 183 -27.76 -6.27 -39.84
N ILE A 184 -26.62 -5.59 -39.88
CA ILE A 184 -26.25 -4.53 -40.83
C ILE A 184 -24.80 -4.12 -40.54
N ILE A 185 -24.04 -4.05 -41.62
CA ILE A 185 -22.60 -3.80 -41.73
C ILE A 185 -22.26 -2.36 -41.31
N TYR A 186 -21.20 -2.20 -40.51
CA TYR A 186 -20.30 -1.04 -40.62
C TYR A 186 -18.84 -1.50 -40.61
N VAL A 187 -18.17 -1.19 -41.72
CA VAL A 187 -16.74 -1.33 -41.97
C VAL A 187 -16.03 -0.09 -41.41
N LEU A 188 -15.00 -0.28 -40.59
CA LEU A 188 -13.68 0.41 -40.64
C LEU A 188 -12.91 0.17 -39.33
N GLY A 189 -11.78 -0.54 -39.42
CA GLY A 189 -10.82 -0.65 -38.31
C GLY A 189 -10.14 -2.02 -38.23
N VAL A 190 -9.05 -2.16 -38.99
CA VAL A 190 -8.21 -3.36 -39.15
C VAL A 190 -7.77 -3.97 -37.80
N ILE A 191 -8.13 -5.25 -37.56
CA ILE A 191 -7.28 -6.16 -36.77
C ILE A 191 -7.18 -7.49 -37.52
N ARG A 192 -5.96 -7.79 -37.98
CA ARG A 192 -5.56 -8.98 -38.72
C ARG A 192 -5.28 -10.09 -37.72
N TYR A 193 -6.02 -11.20 -37.75
CA TYR A 193 -5.61 -12.46 -37.14
C TYR A 193 -5.20 -13.44 -38.24
N CYS A 194 -3.94 -13.89 -38.22
CA CYS A 194 -3.47 -15.00 -39.05
C CYS A 194 -4.08 -16.31 -38.53
N LYS A 195 -4.66 -17.09 -39.43
CA LYS A 195 -5.00 -18.50 -39.19
C LYS A 195 -3.73 -19.34 -39.33
N ASN A 196 -3.49 -20.21 -38.35
CA ASN A 196 -2.64 -21.38 -38.53
C ASN A 196 -3.32 -22.33 -39.52
N THR A 197 -2.62 -22.68 -40.59
CA THR A 197 -2.79 -23.95 -41.31
C THR A 197 -2.01 -25.05 -40.60
#